data_AF-A0A2A3IVZ4-F1
#
_entry.id   AF-A0A2A3IVZ4-F1
#
_cell.length_a   1.000
_cell.length_b   1.000
_cell.length_c   1.000
_cell.angle_alpha   90.00
_cell.angle_beta   90.00
_cell.angle_gamma   90.00
#
_symmetry.space_group_name_H-M   'P 1'
#
loop_
_entity.id
_entity.type
_entity.pdbx_description
1 polymer ?
#
loop_
_entity_poly.entity_id
_entity_poly.type
_entity_poly.pdbx_seq_one_letter_code
_entity_poly.pdbx_strand_id
1 'polypeptide(L)'
;MSHVEAGYPERQLDDAVKKLRSGQGTSALVSAENGLQAWLERFEDDDPFTVDMARALSQHAEVLHRWGDPDLAVAAADLAVRTFLNRRDEVNRTAGARGRYVPAFMKAGLIAADIHQRFGRSSIAASARGLVQDARPMVSSLRIEAPVPLLADMTLARALKQVTPAGDERAAELSREFARAVTAPATGCSLVTSSLRCTSADAPMVAGMFAAAATATSDREPAASLRLGLEAHVLYAHQSERQTPELRYNMGEHGPSRARVLLACSQICAHHGLRALTLDLASWMAGTVAALTPFAVIDLETRSVAHTCISWHAELMTATGDTAGAADAREALRNLDAMS
;
A
#
# COMPACT_ATOMS: atom_id res chain seq x y z
N MET A 1 4.48 -1.29 31.66
CA MET A 1 3.88 -0.75 30.42
C MET A 1 4.91 0.15 29.77
N SER A 2 5.76 -0.41 28.91
CA SER A 2 6.76 0.36 28.17
C SER A 2 6.10 0.98 26.95
N HIS A 3 6.02 2.30 26.91
CA HIS A 3 5.85 3.04 25.66
C HIS A 3 7.07 2.72 24.79
N VAL A 4 6.94 1.66 23.98
CA VAL A 4 7.83 1.40 22.85
C VAL A 4 7.75 2.63 21.96
N GLU A 5 8.91 3.06 21.46
CA GLU A 5 9.11 4.18 20.54
C GLU A 5 8.10 4.19 19.39
N ALA A 6 6.91 4.75 19.62
CA ALA A 6 6.03 5.18 18.55
C ALA A 6 6.76 6.36 17.88
N GLY A 7 7.61 6.03 16.90
CA GLY A 7 8.32 7.01 16.11
C GLY A 7 7.32 8.06 15.64
N TYR A 8 7.63 9.33 15.89
CA TYR A 8 6.78 10.47 15.53
C TYR A 8 6.11 10.23 14.16
N PRO A 9 4.77 10.30 14.02
CA PRO A 9 4.04 9.96 12.79
C PRO A 9 4.62 10.63 11.52
N GLU A 10 5.17 11.84 11.69
CA GLU A 10 5.91 12.58 10.65
C GLU A 10 7.14 11.82 10.13
N ARG A 11 7.91 11.17 11.00
CA ARG A 11 9.10 10.38 10.61
C ARG A 11 8.73 9.18 9.75
N GLN A 12 7.62 8.51 10.04
CA GLN A 12 7.15 7.36 9.25
C GLN A 12 6.74 7.80 7.84
N LEU A 13 6.04 8.93 7.71
CA LEU A 13 5.67 9.49 6.41
C LEU A 13 6.89 10.02 5.63
N ASP A 14 7.85 10.65 6.30
CA ASP A 14 9.10 11.08 5.67
C ASP A 14 9.92 9.87 5.18
N ASP A 15 9.94 8.78 5.94
CA ASP A 15 10.57 7.51 5.55
C ASP A 15 9.83 6.84 4.38
N ALA A 16 8.49 6.87 4.38
CA ALA A 16 7.69 6.38 3.28
C ALA A 16 8.01 7.10 1.96
N VAL A 17 8.19 8.42 1.99
CA VAL A 17 8.60 9.20 0.81
C VAL A 17 10.03 8.85 0.36
N LYS A 18 10.94 8.54 1.29
CA LYS A 18 12.29 8.05 0.94
C LYS A 18 12.22 6.68 0.24
N LYS A 19 11.46 5.74 0.80
CA LYS A 19 11.21 4.41 0.23
C LYS A 19 10.53 4.48 -1.15
N LEU A 20 9.60 5.41 -1.32
CA LEU A 20 8.99 5.69 -2.63
C LEU A 20 10.05 6.05 -3.68
N ARG A 21 11.02 6.91 -3.33
CA ARG A 21 12.07 7.37 -4.25
C ARG A 21 13.12 6.29 -4.54
N SER A 22 13.35 5.36 -3.61
CA SER A 22 14.24 4.21 -3.83
C SER A 22 13.56 3.05 -4.59
N GLY A 23 12.26 3.17 -4.89
CA GLY A 23 11.49 2.12 -5.57
C GLY A 23 11.00 1.00 -4.64
N GLN A 24 11.14 1.16 -3.33
CA GLN A 24 10.65 0.23 -2.30
C GLN A 24 9.15 0.45 -2.06
N GLY A 25 8.33 0.14 -3.07
CA GLY A 25 6.91 0.50 -3.12
C GLY A 25 6.05 -0.15 -2.03
N THR A 26 6.24 -1.44 -1.73
CA THR A 26 5.50 -2.10 -0.65
C THR A 26 5.87 -1.55 0.72
N SER A 27 7.15 -1.37 0.98
CA SER A 27 7.63 -0.76 2.22
C SER A 27 7.15 0.68 2.37
N ALA A 28 7.11 1.45 1.28
CA ALA A 28 6.58 2.81 1.27
C ALA A 28 5.09 2.82 1.63
N LEU A 29 4.28 1.94 1.03
CA LEU A 29 2.85 1.82 1.33
C LEU A 29 2.61 1.53 2.81
N VAL A 30 3.28 0.54 3.38
CA VAL A 30 3.14 0.18 4.81
C VAL A 30 3.57 1.33 5.73
N SER A 31 4.69 1.99 5.42
CA SER A 31 5.17 3.11 6.24
C SER A 31 4.23 4.32 6.17
N ALA A 32 3.65 4.58 5.00
CA ALA A 32 2.68 5.66 4.81
C ALA A 32 1.34 5.36 5.49
N GLU A 33 0.89 4.11 5.44
CA GLU A 33 -0.29 3.60 6.13
C GLU A 33 -0.17 3.78 7.64
N ASN A 34 0.94 3.29 8.22
CA ASN A 34 1.18 3.36 9.66
C ASN A 34 1.36 4.81 10.13
N GLY A 35 2.06 5.62 9.35
CA GLY A 35 2.25 7.03 9.66
C GLY A 35 0.94 7.82 9.66
N LEU A 36 0.06 7.60 8.68
CA LEU A 36 -1.24 8.27 8.62
C LEU A 36 -2.20 7.74 9.70
N GLN A 37 -2.20 6.44 9.98
CA GLN A 37 -3.03 5.87 11.04
C GLN A 37 -2.63 6.41 12.42
N ALA A 38 -1.34 6.54 12.70
CA ALA A 38 -0.85 7.14 13.94
C ALA A 38 -1.23 8.62 14.07
N TRP A 39 -1.38 9.34 12.94
CA TRP A 39 -1.98 10.66 12.92
C TRP A 39 -3.47 10.60 13.26
N LEU A 40 -4.26 9.73 12.64
CA LEU A 40 -5.70 9.62 12.89
C LEU A 40 -6.01 9.28 14.35
N GLU A 41 -5.29 8.33 14.94
CA GLU A 41 -5.46 7.93 16.35
C GLU A 41 -5.09 9.05 17.34
N ARG A 42 -4.15 9.92 16.97
CA ARG A 42 -3.75 11.04 17.82
C ARG A 42 -4.85 12.10 17.97
N PHE A 43 -5.73 12.25 16.97
CA PHE A 43 -6.77 13.28 16.93
C PHE A 43 -8.17 12.67 16.98
N GLU A 44 -8.33 11.48 17.57
CA GLU A 44 -9.63 10.81 17.69
C GLU A 44 -10.66 11.70 18.43
N ASP A 45 -10.21 12.51 19.39
CA ASP A 45 -11.04 13.39 20.23
C ASP A 45 -10.97 14.90 19.85
N ASP A 46 -10.13 15.29 18.89
CA ASP A 46 -9.86 16.69 18.51
C ASP A 46 -10.21 16.96 17.03
N ASP A 47 -10.13 18.21 16.57
CA ASP A 47 -10.26 18.52 15.13
C ASP A 47 -9.07 17.91 14.35
N PRO A 48 -9.29 16.84 13.56
CA PRO A 48 -8.19 16.12 12.94
C PRO A 48 -7.63 16.90 11.75
N PHE A 49 -8.33 17.91 11.23
CA PHE A 49 -7.99 18.63 10.00
C PHE A 49 -7.13 19.86 10.28
N THR A 50 -5.96 19.62 10.87
CA THR A 50 -4.87 20.58 11.03
C THR A 50 -4.05 20.71 9.74
N VAL A 51 -3.25 21.77 9.60
CA VAL A 51 -2.33 21.93 8.46
C VAL A 51 -1.24 20.85 8.41
N ASP A 52 -0.87 20.27 9.56
CA ASP A 52 0.08 19.16 9.63
C ASP A 52 -0.56 17.84 9.19
N MET A 53 -1.82 17.59 9.56
CA MET A 53 -2.58 16.47 8.98
C MET A 53 -2.73 16.63 7.46
N ALA A 54 -3.02 17.84 6.96
CA ALA A 54 -3.09 18.09 5.52
C ALA A 54 -1.77 17.78 4.80
N ARG A 55 -0.63 18.11 5.43
CA ARG A 55 0.70 17.72 4.94
C ARG A 55 0.87 16.19 4.97
N ALA A 56 0.47 15.53 6.06
CA ALA A 56 0.54 14.08 6.20
C ALA A 56 -0.28 13.37 5.09
N LEU A 57 -1.51 13.82 4.87
CA LEU A 57 -2.37 13.36 3.77
C LEU A 57 -1.73 13.59 2.40
N SER A 58 -1.06 14.73 2.18
CA SER A 58 -0.32 14.96 0.93
C SER A 58 0.85 13.99 0.73
N GLN A 59 1.58 13.64 1.79
CA GLN A 59 2.69 12.67 1.71
C GLN A 59 2.16 11.24 1.48
N HIS A 60 1.07 10.89 2.16
CA HIS A 60 0.38 9.62 1.96
C HIS A 60 -0.17 9.50 0.52
N ALA A 61 -0.81 10.56 0.01
CA ALA A 61 -1.29 10.63 -1.36
C ALA A 61 -0.17 10.47 -2.40
N GLU A 62 1.03 10.99 -2.14
CA GLU A 62 2.20 10.79 -3.02
C GLU A 62 2.61 9.32 -3.11
N VAL A 63 2.60 8.62 -1.98
CA VAL A 63 2.90 7.18 -1.94
C VAL A 63 1.83 6.36 -2.65
N LEU A 64 0.56 6.65 -2.37
CA LEU A 64 -0.56 5.98 -3.01
C LEU A 64 -0.63 6.27 -4.52
N HIS A 65 -0.34 7.51 -4.94
CA HIS A 65 -0.36 7.88 -6.36
C HIS A 65 0.61 7.03 -7.17
N ARG A 66 1.78 6.68 -6.61
CA ARG A 66 2.75 5.84 -7.30
C ARG A 66 2.41 4.35 -7.25
N TRP A 67 2.06 3.83 -6.07
CA TRP A 67 1.98 2.38 -5.80
C TRP A 67 0.61 1.90 -5.31
N GLY A 68 -0.17 2.76 -4.66
CA GLY A 68 -1.43 2.44 -3.99
C GLY A 68 -2.66 2.65 -4.86
N ASP A 69 -3.84 2.45 -4.28
CA ASP A 69 -5.13 2.61 -4.97
C ASP A 69 -5.35 4.07 -5.40
N PRO A 70 -5.57 4.36 -6.69
CA PRO A 70 -5.87 5.71 -7.16
C PRO A 70 -7.08 6.35 -6.47
N ASP A 71 -8.08 5.55 -6.03
CA ASP A 71 -9.23 6.09 -5.31
C ASP A 71 -8.83 6.61 -3.91
N LEU A 72 -7.96 5.90 -3.19
CA LEU A 72 -7.42 6.38 -1.91
C LEU A 72 -6.48 7.58 -2.11
N ALA A 73 -5.65 7.54 -3.17
CA ALA A 73 -4.69 8.60 -3.46
C ALA A 73 -5.38 9.95 -3.70
N VAL A 74 -6.44 9.96 -4.52
CA VAL A 74 -7.18 11.20 -4.81
C VAL A 74 -8.06 11.62 -3.63
N ALA A 75 -8.61 10.69 -2.86
CA ALA A 75 -9.34 11.02 -1.63
C ALA A 75 -8.44 11.75 -0.62
N ALA A 76 -7.23 11.23 -0.37
CA ALA A 76 -6.26 11.86 0.51
C ALA A 76 -5.78 13.22 -0.04
N ALA A 77 -5.53 13.32 -1.35
CA ALA A 77 -5.12 14.57 -2.00
C ALA A 77 -6.21 15.64 -1.93
N ASP A 78 -7.46 15.31 -2.24
CA ASP A 78 -8.59 16.24 -2.18
C ASP A 78 -8.83 16.73 -0.75
N LEU A 79 -8.71 15.84 0.24
CA LEU A 79 -8.85 16.21 1.66
C LEU A 79 -7.72 17.13 2.13
N ALA A 80 -6.48 16.88 1.70
CA ALA A 80 -5.35 17.77 1.94
C ALA A 80 -5.57 19.16 1.32
N VAL A 81 -5.98 19.22 0.05
CA VAL A 81 -6.27 20.49 -0.65
C VAL A 81 -7.35 21.28 0.08
N ARG A 82 -8.49 20.64 0.41
CA ARG A 82 -9.59 21.29 1.15
C ARG A 82 -9.11 21.84 2.50
N THR A 83 -8.32 21.07 3.23
CA THR A 83 -7.81 21.47 4.55
C THR A 83 -6.88 22.66 4.46
N PHE A 84 -5.92 22.66 3.51
CA PHE A 84 -5.03 23.80 3.30
C PHE A 84 -5.78 25.07 2.90
N LEU A 85 -6.82 24.97 2.07
CA LEU A 85 -7.64 26.11 1.69
C LEU A 85 -8.43 26.67 2.88
N ASN A 86 -9.03 25.80 3.69
CA ASN A 86 -9.78 26.19 4.90
C ASN A 86 -8.87 26.81 5.97
N ARG A 87 -7.58 26.44 5.99
CA ARG A 87 -6.57 26.92 6.95
C ARG A 87 -5.57 27.89 6.32
N ARG A 88 -5.95 28.60 5.25
CA ARG A 88 -5.01 29.46 4.49
C ARG A 88 -4.31 30.51 5.35
N ASP A 89 -4.97 31.03 6.39
CA ASP A 89 -4.38 32.06 7.27
C ASP A 89 -3.24 31.48 8.10
N GLU A 90 -3.35 30.21 8.48
CA GLU A 90 -2.30 29.47 9.18
C GLU A 90 -1.15 29.09 8.24
N VAL A 91 -1.47 28.65 7.03
CA VAL A 91 -0.47 28.36 5.98
C VAL A 91 0.36 29.60 5.64
N ASN A 92 -0.29 30.77 5.55
CA ASN A 92 0.35 32.02 5.13
C ASN A 92 0.90 32.86 6.28
N ARG A 93 0.76 32.41 7.54
CA ARG A 93 1.11 33.17 8.74
C ARG A 93 2.57 33.65 8.74
N THR A 94 3.49 32.80 8.32
CA THR A 94 4.94 33.09 8.33
C THR A 94 5.62 32.57 7.06
N ALA A 95 6.82 33.08 6.76
CA ALA A 95 7.64 32.53 5.68
C ALA A 95 7.98 31.04 5.90
N GLY A 96 8.24 30.63 7.15
CA GLY A 96 8.48 29.24 7.50
C GLY A 96 7.27 28.34 7.28
N ALA A 97 6.07 28.80 7.67
CA ALA A 97 4.83 28.08 7.42
C ALA A 97 4.58 27.89 5.92
N ARG A 98 4.77 28.95 5.12
CA ARG A 98 4.66 28.88 3.66
C ARG A 98 5.65 27.89 3.06
N GLY A 99 6.91 27.93 3.47
CA GLY A 99 7.95 26.99 3.02
C GLY A 99 7.65 25.53 3.36
N ARG A 100 6.96 25.27 4.47
CA ARG A 100 6.56 23.92 4.91
C ARG A 100 5.30 23.41 4.18
N TYR A 101 4.27 24.25 4.04
CA TYR A 101 2.93 23.79 3.63
C TYR A 101 2.59 24.01 2.16
N VAL A 102 3.11 25.07 1.51
CA VAL A 102 2.80 25.35 0.10
C VAL A 102 3.29 24.24 -0.84
N PRO A 103 4.50 23.67 -0.67
CA PRO A 103 4.92 22.52 -1.48
C PRO A 103 4.00 21.30 -1.32
N ALA A 104 3.51 21.03 -0.12
CA ALA A 104 2.58 19.92 0.14
C ALA A 104 1.21 20.18 -0.50
N PHE A 105 0.66 21.39 -0.35
CA PHE A 105 -0.57 21.81 -1.03
C PHE A 105 -0.47 21.64 -2.54
N MET A 106 0.60 22.15 -3.16
CA MET A 106 0.82 22.03 -4.59
C MET A 106 0.95 20.56 -5.03
N LYS A 107 1.59 19.72 -4.21
CA LYS A 107 1.75 18.30 -4.52
C LYS A 107 0.42 17.57 -4.52
N ALA A 108 -0.39 17.77 -3.47
CA ALA A 108 -1.74 17.23 -3.40
C ALA A 108 -2.60 17.70 -4.59
N GLY A 109 -2.53 18.99 -4.95
CA GLY A 109 -3.24 19.52 -6.12
C GLY A 109 -2.81 18.89 -7.46
N LEU A 110 -1.51 18.62 -7.65
CA LEU A 110 -1.01 17.94 -8.85
C LEU A 110 -1.47 16.47 -8.91
N ILE A 111 -1.45 15.75 -7.78
CA ILE A 111 -1.93 14.37 -7.68
C ILE A 111 -3.43 14.31 -7.97
N ALA A 112 -4.22 15.19 -7.34
CA ALA A 112 -5.65 15.28 -7.57
C ALA A 112 -5.96 15.57 -9.04
N ALA A 113 -5.25 16.53 -9.64
CA ALA A 113 -5.40 16.86 -11.06
C ALA A 113 -5.08 15.68 -11.99
N ASP A 114 -4.00 14.95 -11.73
CA ASP A 114 -3.61 13.77 -12.52
C ASP A 114 -4.67 12.68 -12.46
N ILE A 115 -5.06 12.28 -11.24
CA ILE A 115 -6.03 11.18 -11.05
C ILE A 115 -7.40 11.59 -11.61
N HIS A 116 -7.92 12.76 -11.25
CA HIS A 116 -9.22 13.20 -11.79
C HIS A 116 -9.19 13.27 -13.33
N GLN A 117 -8.07 13.66 -13.93
CA GLN A 117 -7.93 13.65 -15.40
C GLN A 117 -7.99 12.23 -15.98
N ARG A 118 -7.24 11.28 -15.40
CA ARG A 118 -7.20 9.88 -15.86
C ARG A 118 -8.56 9.18 -15.74
N PHE A 119 -9.35 9.56 -14.76
CA PHE A 119 -10.70 9.04 -14.53
C PHE A 119 -11.81 9.89 -15.18
N GLY A 120 -11.48 10.76 -16.15
CA GLY A 120 -12.46 11.49 -16.97
C GLY A 120 -13.17 12.65 -16.26
N ARG A 121 -12.72 13.05 -15.08
CA ARG A 121 -13.28 14.16 -14.27
C ARG A 121 -12.56 15.47 -14.62
N SER A 122 -12.57 15.85 -15.91
CA SER A 122 -11.72 16.92 -16.45
C SER A 122 -12.00 18.30 -15.85
N SER A 123 -13.24 18.60 -15.45
CA SER A 123 -13.58 19.86 -14.77
C SER A 123 -12.87 19.99 -13.42
N ILE A 124 -12.95 18.94 -12.59
CA ILE A 124 -12.29 18.87 -11.29
C ILE A 124 -10.77 18.94 -11.46
N ALA A 125 -10.24 18.21 -12.45
CA ALA A 125 -8.82 18.23 -12.77
C ALA A 125 -8.32 19.64 -13.18
N ALA A 126 -9.12 20.38 -13.97
CA ALA A 126 -8.81 21.74 -14.36
C ALA A 126 -8.83 22.69 -13.15
N SER A 127 -9.83 22.56 -12.25
CA SER A 127 -9.88 23.33 -11.01
C SER A 127 -8.66 23.08 -10.13
N ALA A 128 -8.27 21.82 -9.93
CA ALA A 128 -7.07 21.46 -9.16
C ALA A 128 -5.79 22.04 -9.78
N ARG A 129 -5.65 22.02 -11.12
CA ARG A 129 -4.53 22.65 -11.82
C ARG A 129 -4.50 24.18 -11.64
N GLY A 130 -5.66 24.83 -11.68
CA GLY A 130 -5.78 26.27 -11.43
C GLY A 130 -5.22 26.64 -10.06
N LEU A 131 -5.65 25.92 -9.01
CA LEU A 131 -5.15 26.11 -7.64
C LEU A 131 -3.63 25.96 -7.53
N VAL A 132 -3.04 24.97 -8.21
CA VAL A 132 -1.58 24.77 -8.23
C VAL A 132 -0.88 25.91 -8.98
N GLN A 133 -1.44 26.35 -10.10
CA GLN A 133 -0.85 27.41 -10.91
C GLN A 133 -0.81 28.75 -10.15
N ASP A 134 -1.83 29.04 -9.35
CA ASP A 134 -1.87 30.22 -8.49
C ASP A 134 -0.79 30.19 -7.40
N ALA A 135 -0.45 29.00 -6.88
CA ALA A 135 0.61 28.81 -5.89
C ALA A 135 2.02 28.69 -6.49
N ARG A 136 2.14 28.46 -7.80
CA ARG A 136 3.40 28.17 -8.51
C ARG A 136 4.51 29.23 -8.38
N PRO A 137 4.23 30.55 -8.31
CA PRO A 137 5.29 31.55 -8.10
C PRO A 137 6.10 31.33 -6.81
N MET A 138 5.60 30.51 -5.88
CA MET A 138 6.22 30.23 -4.59
C MET A 138 7.14 29.00 -4.60
N VAL A 139 7.01 28.09 -5.58
CA VAL A 139 7.79 26.85 -5.66
C VAL A 139 8.10 26.52 -7.13
N SER A 140 9.38 26.57 -7.52
CA SER A 140 9.77 26.49 -8.94
C SER A 140 10.04 25.08 -9.48
N SER A 141 10.21 24.06 -8.63
CA SER A 141 10.73 22.74 -9.05
C SER A 141 9.96 21.53 -8.49
N LEU A 142 8.70 21.69 -8.09
CA LEU A 142 7.91 20.58 -7.57
C LEU A 142 7.58 19.56 -8.67
N ARG A 143 7.83 18.27 -8.40
CA ARG A 143 7.45 17.15 -9.26
C ARG A 143 6.72 16.09 -8.45
N ILE A 144 5.79 15.41 -9.10
CA ILE A 144 5.18 14.17 -8.61
C ILE A 144 5.79 13.02 -9.40
N GLU A 145 6.04 11.90 -8.74
CA GLU A 145 6.45 10.68 -9.41
C GLU A 145 5.27 10.13 -10.23
N ALA A 146 5.53 9.62 -11.44
CA ALA A 146 4.46 9.02 -12.24
C ALA A 146 3.97 7.71 -11.58
N PRO A 147 2.67 7.38 -11.72
CA PRO A 147 2.18 6.07 -11.31
C PRO A 147 2.89 4.95 -12.08
N VAL A 148 3.04 3.80 -11.44
CA VAL A 148 3.46 2.59 -12.17
C VAL A 148 2.43 2.30 -13.27
N PRO A 149 2.83 2.16 -14.55
CA PRO A 149 1.87 1.99 -15.65
C PRO A 149 0.89 0.84 -15.45
N LEU A 150 1.36 -0.28 -14.87
CA LEU A 150 0.53 -1.46 -14.57
C LEU A 150 -0.59 -1.16 -13.56
N LEU A 151 -0.39 -0.17 -12.68
CA LEU A 151 -1.28 0.14 -11.55
C LEU A 151 -2.03 1.46 -11.73
N ALA A 152 -1.62 2.30 -12.69
CA ALA A 152 -2.05 3.69 -12.82
C ALA A 152 -3.58 3.82 -12.75
N ASP A 153 -4.31 3.07 -13.57
CA ASP A 153 -5.77 3.15 -13.67
C ASP A 153 -6.48 1.96 -13.02
N MET A 154 -5.76 1.21 -12.18
CA MET A 154 -6.29 0.03 -11.49
C MET A 154 -6.66 0.39 -10.05
N THR A 155 -7.93 0.74 -9.82
CA THR A 155 -8.47 0.92 -8.47
C THR A 155 -8.83 -0.42 -7.84
N LEU A 156 -8.99 -0.46 -6.50
CA LEU A 156 -9.45 -1.69 -5.84
C LEU A 156 -10.84 -2.10 -6.36
N ALA A 157 -11.76 -1.14 -6.54
CA ALA A 157 -13.10 -1.40 -7.07
C ALA A 157 -13.04 -2.01 -8.48
N ARG A 158 -12.13 -1.52 -9.34
CA ARG A 158 -11.91 -2.08 -10.68
C ARG A 158 -11.32 -3.49 -10.61
N ALA A 159 -10.32 -3.70 -9.75
CA ALA A 159 -9.68 -5.00 -9.59
C ALA A 159 -10.69 -6.07 -9.11
N LEU A 160 -11.50 -5.75 -8.09
CA LEU A 160 -12.55 -6.64 -7.58
C LEU A 160 -13.59 -7.00 -8.66
N LYS A 161 -13.96 -6.04 -9.52
CA LYS A 161 -14.85 -6.30 -10.65
C LYS A 161 -14.24 -7.26 -11.67
N GLN A 162 -12.94 -7.17 -11.94
CA GLN A 162 -12.26 -8.02 -12.91
C GLN A 162 -12.06 -9.46 -12.43
N VAL A 163 -11.82 -9.64 -11.13
CA VAL A 163 -11.61 -10.97 -10.54
C VAL A 163 -12.90 -11.65 -10.06
N THR A 164 -14.06 -11.00 -10.24
CA THR A 164 -15.36 -11.57 -9.87
C THR A 164 -15.62 -12.85 -10.70
N PRO A 165 -15.91 -14.00 -10.07
CA PRO A 165 -16.16 -15.26 -10.77
C PRO A 165 -17.34 -15.15 -11.75
N ALA A 166 -17.16 -15.69 -12.96
CA ALA A 166 -18.25 -15.83 -13.94
C ALA A 166 -18.99 -17.17 -13.73
N GLY A 167 -20.30 -17.19 -13.99
CA GLY A 167 -21.09 -18.43 -14.08
C GLY A 167 -21.80 -18.88 -12.80
N ASP A 168 -21.58 -18.23 -11.67
CA ASP A 168 -22.34 -18.42 -10.42
C ASP A 168 -22.91 -17.07 -9.94
N GLU A 169 -24.22 -16.90 -10.07
CA GLU A 169 -24.90 -15.65 -9.70
C GLU A 169 -24.82 -15.36 -8.19
N ARG A 170 -24.81 -16.40 -7.35
CA ARG A 170 -24.74 -16.25 -5.90
C ARG A 170 -23.35 -15.80 -5.48
N ALA A 171 -22.30 -16.43 -6.04
CA ALA A 171 -20.92 -16.01 -5.80
C ALA A 171 -20.64 -14.60 -6.34
N ALA A 172 -21.22 -14.25 -7.49
CA ALA A 172 -21.11 -12.92 -8.07
C ALA A 172 -21.81 -11.86 -7.19
N GLU A 173 -22.95 -12.17 -6.59
CA GLU A 173 -23.62 -11.25 -5.65
C GLU A 173 -22.82 -11.03 -4.37
N LEU A 174 -22.31 -12.11 -3.76
CA LEU A 174 -21.44 -12.00 -2.58
C LEU A 174 -20.18 -11.18 -2.86
N SER A 175 -19.60 -11.34 -4.06
CA SER A 175 -18.45 -10.53 -4.50
C SER A 175 -18.80 -9.05 -4.63
N ARG A 176 -20.01 -8.73 -5.13
CA ARG A 176 -20.50 -7.33 -5.21
C ARG A 176 -20.77 -6.74 -3.84
N GLU A 177 -21.36 -7.50 -2.93
CA GLU A 177 -21.59 -7.09 -1.55
C GLU A 177 -20.27 -6.78 -0.84
N PHE A 178 -19.30 -7.69 -0.94
CA PHE A 178 -17.95 -7.47 -0.42
C PHE A 178 -17.30 -6.23 -1.02
N ALA A 179 -17.36 -6.06 -2.35
CA ALA A 179 -16.80 -4.88 -3.01
C ALA A 179 -17.44 -3.57 -2.51
N ARG A 180 -18.74 -3.54 -2.25
CA ARG A 180 -19.42 -2.37 -1.66
C ARG A 180 -19.00 -2.11 -0.21
N ALA A 181 -18.68 -3.15 0.55
CA ALA A 181 -18.25 -3.01 1.95
C ALA A 181 -16.83 -2.42 2.04
N VAL A 182 -15.93 -2.79 1.13
CA VAL A 182 -14.49 -2.43 1.21
C VAL A 182 -14.07 -1.31 0.27
N THR A 183 -15.00 -0.74 -0.51
CA THR A 183 -14.72 0.37 -1.43
C THR A 183 -15.72 1.51 -1.27
N ALA A 184 -15.28 2.73 -1.58
CA ALA A 184 -16.11 3.91 -1.59
C ALA A 184 -15.72 4.82 -2.76
N PRO A 185 -16.64 5.61 -3.33
CA PRO A 185 -16.30 6.59 -4.34
C PRO A 185 -15.29 7.61 -3.79
N ALA A 186 -14.19 7.80 -4.51
CA ALA A 186 -13.11 8.68 -4.06
C ALA A 186 -13.54 10.14 -3.80
N THR A 187 -14.56 10.61 -4.52
CA THR A 187 -15.14 11.97 -4.33
C THR A 187 -15.75 12.19 -2.96
N GLY A 188 -16.15 11.10 -2.27
CA GLY A 188 -16.66 11.16 -0.90
C GLY A 188 -15.57 11.34 0.16
N CYS A 189 -14.30 11.10 -0.19
CA CYS A 189 -13.14 11.19 0.69
C CYS A 189 -13.29 10.41 2.03
N SER A 190 -14.13 9.36 2.06
CA SER A 190 -14.42 8.59 3.27
C SER A 190 -13.37 7.53 3.58
N LEU A 191 -12.57 7.13 2.59
CA LEU A 191 -11.46 6.19 2.71
C LEU A 191 -10.20 6.88 2.19
N VAL A 192 -9.20 7.03 3.06
CA VAL A 192 -7.89 7.60 2.71
C VAL A 192 -6.74 6.63 2.93
N THR A 193 -6.98 5.49 3.57
CA THR A 193 -6.01 4.40 3.83
C THR A 193 -6.65 3.03 3.53
N SER A 194 -5.82 1.99 3.40
CA SER A 194 -6.32 0.62 3.20
C SER A 194 -7.00 0.06 4.45
N SER A 195 -6.49 0.39 5.64
CA SER A 195 -7.02 -0.05 6.95
C SER A 195 -8.42 0.48 7.24
N LEU A 196 -8.79 1.65 6.72
CA LEU A 196 -10.15 2.21 6.90
C LEU A 196 -11.24 1.41 6.18
N ARG A 197 -10.89 0.44 5.34
CA ARG A 197 -11.85 -0.41 4.62
C ARG A 197 -12.55 -1.44 5.51
N CYS A 198 -11.98 -1.75 6.68
CA CYS A 198 -12.46 -2.79 7.57
C CYS A 198 -12.10 -2.49 9.02
N THR A 199 -12.69 -3.22 9.96
CA THR A 199 -12.25 -3.15 11.35
C THR A 199 -10.90 -3.85 11.52
N SER A 200 -10.16 -3.53 12.60
CA SER A 200 -8.91 -4.25 12.91
C SER A 200 -9.13 -5.74 13.13
N ALA A 201 -10.29 -6.14 13.66
CA ALA A 201 -10.64 -7.55 13.87
C ALA A 201 -10.88 -8.28 12.53
N ASP A 202 -11.50 -7.61 11.55
CA ASP A 202 -11.78 -8.19 10.23
C ASP A 202 -10.58 -8.13 9.28
N ALA A 203 -9.56 -7.32 9.58
CA ALA A 203 -8.46 -7.04 8.66
C ALA A 203 -7.71 -8.29 8.17
N PRO A 204 -7.37 -9.31 9.00
CA PRO A 204 -6.73 -10.54 8.52
C PRO A 204 -7.61 -11.34 7.55
N MET A 205 -8.92 -11.37 7.79
CA MET A 205 -9.90 -12.04 6.91
C MET A 205 -10.02 -11.29 5.58
N VAL A 206 -10.20 -9.97 5.61
CA VAL A 206 -10.29 -9.13 4.39
C VAL A 206 -9.00 -9.22 3.57
N ALA A 207 -7.84 -9.18 4.23
CA ALA A 207 -6.55 -9.40 3.58
C ALA A 207 -6.46 -10.79 2.93
N GLY A 208 -6.97 -11.82 3.60
CA GLY A 208 -7.06 -13.18 3.06
C GLY A 208 -7.94 -13.28 1.82
N MET A 209 -9.09 -12.59 1.81
CA MET A 209 -9.97 -12.53 0.64
C MET A 209 -9.30 -11.84 -0.54
N PHE A 210 -8.60 -10.72 -0.32
CA PHE A 210 -7.82 -10.07 -1.38
C PHE A 210 -6.67 -10.96 -1.87
N ALA A 211 -5.96 -11.63 -0.97
CA ALA A 211 -4.87 -12.55 -1.32
C ALA A 211 -5.35 -13.75 -2.16
N ALA A 212 -6.50 -14.34 -1.78
CA ALA A 212 -7.11 -15.43 -2.53
C ALA A 212 -7.53 -14.98 -3.93
N ALA A 213 -8.17 -13.81 -4.06
CA ALA A 213 -8.57 -13.26 -5.34
C ALA A 213 -7.36 -12.91 -6.24
N ALA A 214 -6.30 -12.34 -5.66
CA ALA A 214 -5.08 -11.99 -6.35
C ALA A 214 -4.37 -13.23 -6.93
N THR A 215 -4.23 -14.28 -6.13
CA THR A 215 -3.53 -15.52 -6.53
C THR A 215 -4.32 -16.36 -7.52
N ALA A 216 -5.66 -16.35 -7.47
CA ALA A 216 -6.51 -17.09 -8.41
C ALA A 216 -6.53 -16.52 -9.85
N THR A 217 -6.03 -15.29 -10.05
CA THR A 217 -6.18 -14.54 -11.30
C THR A 217 -4.87 -13.98 -11.86
N SER A 218 -3.73 -14.23 -11.21
CA SER A 218 -2.42 -13.61 -11.50
C SER A 218 -2.03 -13.63 -12.98
N ASP A 219 -2.26 -14.75 -13.64
CA ASP A 219 -1.82 -14.95 -15.03
C ASP A 219 -2.76 -14.29 -16.04
N ARG A 220 -4.05 -14.14 -15.68
CA ARG A 220 -5.10 -13.61 -16.57
C ARG A 220 -5.26 -12.11 -16.42
N GLU A 221 -5.16 -11.60 -15.18
CA GLU A 221 -5.43 -10.21 -14.83
C GLU A 221 -4.29 -9.62 -13.98
N PRO A 222 -3.04 -9.56 -14.47
CA PRO A 222 -1.86 -9.23 -13.67
C PRO A 222 -1.96 -7.87 -12.96
N ALA A 223 -2.58 -6.87 -13.60
CA ALA A 223 -2.82 -5.57 -12.99
C ALA A 223 -3.79 -5.65 -11.80
N ALA A 224 -4.89 -6.39 -11.95
CA ALA A 224 -5.90 -6.58 -10.90
C ALA A 224 -5.31 -7.36 -9.73
N SER A 225 -4.60 -8.45 -10.04
CA SER A 225 -3.95 -9.30 -9.06
C SER A 225 -2.87 -8.54 -8.27
N LEU A 226 -2.07 -7.71 -8.95
CA LEU A 226 -1.09 -6.87 -8.25
C LEU A 226 -1.77 -5.84 -7.34
N ARG A 227 -2.85 -5.17 -7.78
CA ARG A 227 -3.61 -4.24 -6.94
C ARG A 227 -4.14 -4.93 -5.68
N LEU A 228 -4.82 -6.06 -5.85
CA LEU A 228 -5.39 -6.84 -4.73
C LEU A 228 -4.30 -7.34 -3.80
N GLY A 229 -3.18 -7.81 -4.34
CA GLY A 229 -2.08 -8.32 -3.54
C GLY A 229 -1.34 -7.25 -2.76
N LEU A 230 -1.20 -6.04 -3.31
CA LEU A 230 -0.67 -4.89 -2.57
C LEU A 230 -1.61 -4.45 -1.44
N GLU A 231 -2.93 -4.41 -1.66
CA GLU A 231 -3.90 -4.13 -0.60
C GLU A 231 -3.89 -5.20 0.50
N ALA A 232 -3.85 -6.48 0.13
CA ALA A 232 -3.69 -7.59 1.07
C ALA A 232 -2.42 -7.44 1.90
N HIS A 233 -1.31 -7.12 1.23
CA HIS A 233 -0.02 -6.95 1.90
C HIS A 233 -0.03 -5.80 2.89
N VAL A 234 -0.58 -4.64 2.52
CA VAL A 234 -0.68 -3.48 3.43
C VAL A 234 -1.49 -3.82 4.67
N LEU A 235 -2.65 -4.48 4.51
CA LEU A 235 -3.46 -4.91 5.65
C LEU A 235 -2.71 -5.90 6.56
N TYR A 236 -2.08 -6.93 5.99
CA TYR A 236 -1.29 -7.88 6.78
C TYR A 236 -0.11 -7.20 7.49
N ALA A 237 0.63 -6.34 6.80
CA ALA A 237 1.80 -5.68 7.34
C ALA A 237 1.43 -4.67 8.44
N HIS A 238 0.37 -3.89 8.24
CA HIS A 238 -0.18 -2.98 9.24
C HIS A 238 -0.52 -3.72 10.54
N GLN A 239 -1.28 -4.81 10.45
CA GLN A 239 -1.66 -5.60 11.61
C GLN A 239 -0.44 -6.27 12.28
N SER A 240 0.53 -6.71 11.47
CA SER A 240 1.75 -7.37 11.93
C SER A 240 2.67 -6.41 12.70
N GLU A 241 2.83 -5.17 12.24
CA GLU A 241 3.63 -4.15 12.93
C GLU A 241 2.96 -3.70 14.24
N ARG A 242 1.62 -3.72 14.30
CA ARG A 242 0.86 -3.45 15.53
C ARG A 242 0.82 -4.63 16.52
N GLN A 243 1.36 -5.79 16.14
CA GLN A 243 1.38 -6.99 16.97
C GLN A 243 -0.02 -7.40 17.47
N THR A 244 -1.03 -7.28 16.61
CA THR A 244 -2.40 -7.69 16.96
C THR A 244 -2.47 -9.17 17.31
N PRO A 245 -3.36 -9.58 18.24
CA PRO A 245 -3.46 -10.96 18.68
C PRO A 245 -3.59 -11.95 17.53
N GLU A 246 -4.39 -11.63 16.52
CA GLU A 246 -4.67 -12.47 15.35
C GLU A 246 -3.39 -12.78 14.57
N LEU A 247 -2.57 -11.77 14.22
CA LEU A 247 -1.31 -12.04 13.50
C LEU A 247 -0.15 -12.48 14.40
N ARG A 248 -0.17 -12.14 15.68
CA ARG A 248 0.86 -12.55 16.64
C ARG A 248 0.75 -14.03 17.02
N TYR A 249 -0.47 -14.53 17.22
CA TYR A 249 -0.70 -15.89 17.71
C TYR A 249 -1.19 -16.84 16.62
N ASN A 250 -1.86 -16.36 15.56
CA ASN A 250 -2.38 -17.19 14.47
C ASN A 250 -1.59 -17.01 13.17
N MET A 251 -0.27 -16.80 13.26
CA MET A 251 0.60 -16.68 12.08
C MET A 251 0.55 -17.93 11.19
N GLY A 252 0.33 -19.12 11.76
CA GLY A 252 0.15 -20.35 10.99
C GLY A 252 -1.10 -20.34 10.09
N GLU A 253 -2.15 -19.62 10.46
CA GLU A 253 -3.39 -19.52 9.69
C GLU A 253 -3.26 -18.52 8.53
N HIS A 254 -2.68 -17.35 8.80
CA HIS A 254 -2.66 -16.24 7.83
C HIS A 254 -1.34 -16.13 7.04
N GLY A 255 -0.24 -16.62 7.61
CA GLY A 255 1.09 -16.51 7.03
C GLY A 255 1.23 -17.19 5.66
N PRO A 256 0.69 -18.41 5.42
CA PRO A 256 0.77 -19.03 4.09
C PRO A 256 0.08 -18.21 2.99
N SER A 257 -1.09 -17.64 3.29
CA SER A 257 -1.80 -16.74 2.38
C SER A 257 -0.98 -15.48 2.07
N ARG A 258 -0.40 -14.85 3.11
CA ARG A 258 0.49 -13.69 2.97
C ARG A 258 1.72 -14.00 2.12
N ALA A 259 2.36 -15.15 2.32
CA ALA A 259 3.53 -15.57 1.57
C ALA A 259 3.21 -15.80 0.08
N ARG A 260 2.10 -16.50 -0.21
CA ARG A 260 1.64 -16.73 -1.59
C ARG A 260 1.35 -15.45 -2.35
N VAL A 261 0.66 -14.49 -1.72
CA VAL A 261 0.34 -13.23 -2.41
C VAL A 261 1.57 -12.37 -2.65
N LEU A 262 2.53 -12.37 -1.71
CA LEU A 262 3.82 -11.69 -1.89
C LEU A 262 4.64 -12.32 -3.03
N LEU A 263 4.68 -13.65 -3.10
CA LEU A 263 5.30 -14.40 -4.20
C LEU A 263 4.67 -14.02 -5.54
N ALA A 264 3.34 -14.11 -5.66
CA ALA A 264 2.63 -13.79 -6.89
C ALA A 264 2.87 -12.34 -7.33
N CYS A 265 2.81 -11.38 -6.41
CA CYS A 265 3.11 -9.98 -6.71
C CYS A 265 4.56 -9.80 -7.17
N SER A 266 5.51 -10.48 -6.52
CA SER A 266 6.94 -10.41 -6.88
C SER A 266 7.17 -10.93 -8.30
N GLN A 267 6.54 -12.05 -8.67
CA GLN A 267 6.60 -12.63 -10.01
C GLN A 267 5.98 -11.72 -11.07
N ILE A 268 4.79 -11.16 -10.82
CA ILE A 268 4.16 -10.16 -11.70
C ILE A 268 5.11 -8.97 -11.91
N CYS A 269 5.66 -8.43 -10.82
CA CYS A 269 6.58 -7.29 -10.91
C CYS A 269 7.84 -7.62 -11.70
N ALA A 270 8.40 -8.82 -11.52
CA ALA A 270 9.58 -9.28 -12.26
C ALA A 270 9.29 -9.37 -13.77
N HIS A 271 8.15 -9.96 -14.14
CA HIS A 271 7.71 -10.07 -15.53
C HIS A 271 7.54 -8.69 -16.21
N HIS A 272 7.08 -7.69 -15.45
CA HIS A 272 6.89 -6.32 -15.95
C HIS A 272 8.11 -5.39 -15.76
N GLY A 273 9.28 -5.93 -15.40
CA GLY A 273 10.52 -5.16 -15.28
C GLY A 273 10.57 -4.19 -14.10
N LEU A 274 9.72 -4.36 -13.09
CA LEU A 274 9.62 -3.51 -11.89
C LEU A 274 10.64 -3.93 -10.83
N ARG A 275 11.93 -3.98 -11.19
CA ARG A 275 13.01 -4.60 -10.38
C ARG A 275 13.04 -4.17 -8.92
N ALA A 276 12.96 -2.88 -8.63
CA ALA A 276 13.02 -2.38 -7.24
C ALA A 276 11.84 -2.88 -6.40
N LEU A 277 10.63 -2.87 -6.96
CA LEU A 277 9.43 -3.38 -6.31
C LEU A 277 9.47 -4.90 -6.15
N THR A 278 9.98 -5.63 -7.15
CA THR A 278 10.20 -7.09 -7.08
C THR A 278 11.07 -7.47 -5.88
N LEU A 279 12.18 -6.74 -5.68
CA LEU A 279 13.11 -6.98 -4.57
C LEU A 279 12.51 -6.61 -3.22
N ASP A 280 11.76 -5.51 -3.16
CA ASP A 280 11.04 -5.09 -1.96
C ASP A 280 10.01 -6.15 -1.52
N LEU A 281 9.18 -6.62 -2.46
CA LEU A 281 8.24 -7.72 -2.24
C LEU A 281 8.94 -9.02 -1.79
N ALA A 282 10.08 -9.36 -2.41
CA ALA A 282 10.84 -10.54 -2.05
C ALA A 282 11.45 -10.44 -0.64
N SER A 283 11.84 -9.25 -0.19
CA SER A 283 12.30 -9.02 1.18
C SER A 283 11.17 -9.24 2.21
N TRP A 284 9.98 -8.71 1.95
CA TRP A 284 8.80 -8.98 2.77
C TRP A 284 8.40 -10.46 2.78
N MET A 285 8.53 -11.13 1.63
CA MET A 285 8.28 -12.56 1.49
C MET A 285 9.26 -13.37 2.35
N ALA A 286 10.56 -13.05 2.28
CA ALA A 286 11.59 -13.72 3.08
C ALA A 286 11.32 -13.57 4.60
N GLY A 287 10.96 -12.37 5.06
CA GLY A 287 10.57 -12.16 6.46
C GLY A 287 9.32 -12.95 6.87
N THR A 288 8.33 -13.04 5.98
CA THR A 288 7.11 -13.83 6.21
C THR A 288 7.44 -15.33 6.31
N VAL A 289 8.28 -15.85 5.41
CA VAL A 289 8.71 -17.25 5.43
C VAL A 289 9.54 -17.59 6.67
N ALA A 290 10.45 -16.70 7.08
CA ALA A 290 11.24 -16.88 8.30
C ALA A 290 10.31 -17.07 9.51
N ALA A 291 9.25 -16.27 9.62
CA ALA A 291 8.23 -16.40 10.67
C ALA A 291 7.35 -17.66 10.55
N LEU A 292 7.25 -18.27 9.37
CA LEU A 292 6.52 -19.52 9.13
C LEU A 292 7.32 -20.78 9.48
N THR A 293 8.64 -20.69 9.61
CA THR A 293 9.54 -21.84 9.87
C THR A 293 9.06 -22.76 11.00
N PRO A 294 8.60 -22.27 12.17
CA PRO A 294 8.12 -23.15 13.24
C PRO A 294 6.91 -24.00 12.85
N PHE A 295 6.06 -23.50 11.94
CA PHE A 295 4.83 -24.17 11.50
C PHE A 295 5.10 -25.16 10.36
N ALA A 296 6.09 -24.89 9.52
CA ALA A 296 6.48 -25.77 8.41
C ALA A 296 6.96 -27.17 8.88
N VAL A 297 7.33 -27.34 10.15
CA VAL A 297 7.68 -28.64 10.72
C VAL A 297 6.48 -29.57 10.80
N ILE A 298 5.29 -29.04 11.11
CA ILE A 298 4.09 -29.85 11.37
C ILE A 298 3.05 -29.76 10.25
N ASP A 299 3.07 -28.70 9.44
CA ASP A 299 2.12 -28.49 8.35
C ASP A 299 2.81 -28.56 6.98
N LEU A 300 2.41 -29.56 6.19
CA LEU A 300 2.93 -29.81 4.85
C LEU A 300 2.59 -28.69 3.87
N GLU A 301 1.41 -28.08 4.02
CA GLU A 301 0.98 -26.98 3.15
C GLU A 301 1.89 -25.76 3.37
N THR A 302 2.09 -25.36 4.63
CA THR A 302 3.02 -24.28 5.00
C THR A 302 4.44 -24.57 4.53
N ARG A 303 4.93 -25.81 4.68
CA ARG A 303 6.25 -26.20 4.17
C ARG A 303 6.36 -26.03 2.67
N SER A 304 5.35 -26.48 1.90
CA SER A 304 5.32 -26.34 0.46
C SER A 304 5.37 -24.86 0.04
N VAL A 305 4.59 -24.00 0.71
CA VAL A 305 4.61 -22.55 0.45
C VAL A 305 5.97 -21.93 0.74
N ALA A 306 6.56 -22.26 1.90
CA ALA A 306 7.89 -21.79 2.28
C ALA A 306 8.93 -22.20 1.24
N HIS A 307 8.91 -23.47 0.79
CA HIS A 307 9.81 -23.98 -0.23
C HIS A 307 9.69 -23.20 -1.53
N THR A 308 8.48 -22.99 -2.05
CA THR A 308 8.28 -22.21 -3.29
C THR A 308 8.78 -20.77 -3.16
N CYS A 309 8.51 -20.12 -2.02
CA CYS A 309 8.95 -18.75 -1.77
C CYS A 309 10.48 -18.64 -1.70
N ILE A 310 11.16 -19.54 -0.98
CA ILE A 310 12.63 -19.51 -0.88
C ILE A 310 13.27 -19.85 -2.24
N SER A 311 12.68 -20.79 -3.00
CA SER A 311 13.13 -21.11 -4.36
C SER A 311 13.11 -19.88 -5.26
N TRP A 312 11.99 -19.15 -5.28
CA TRP A 312 11.88 -17.90 -6.02
C TRP A 312 12.87 -16.84 -5.53
N HIS A 313 13.07 -16.71 -4.21
CA HIS A 313 14.05 -15.78 -3.66
C HIS A 313 15.49 -16.09 -4.14
N ALA A 314 15.88 -17.38 -4.14
CA ALA A 314 17.18 -17.82 -4.62
C ALA A 314 17.40 -17.52 -6.11
N GLU A 315 16.39 -17.74 -6.94
CA GLU A 315 16.39 -17.39 -8.37
C GLU A 315 16.58 -15.88 -8.56
N LEU A 316 15.82 -15.08 -7.82
CA LEU A 316 15.88 -13.63 -7.90
C LEU A 316 17.25 -13.08 -7.48
N MET A 317 17.82 -13.56 -6.37
CA MET A 317 19.16 -13.14 -5.91
C MET A 317 20.24 -13.54 -6.92
N THR A 318 20.12 -14.72 -7.52
CA THR A 318 21.04 -15.15 -8.59
C THR A 318 20.94 -14.22 -9.80
N ALA A 319 19.72 -13.87 -10.23
CA ALA A 319 19.49 -12.99 -11.38
C ALA A 319 19.97 -11.55 -11.14
N THR A 320 20.01 -11.08 -9.89
CA THR A 320 20.54 -9.75 -9.55
C THR A 320 22.05 -9.73 -9.33
N GLY A 321 22.71 -10.89 -9.33
CA GLY A 321 24.14 -11.02 -9.05
C GLY A 321 24.49 -11.04 -7.57
N ASP A 322 23.49 -11.15 -6.68
CA ASP A 322 23.70 -11.30 -5.24
C ASP A 322 24.01 -12.76 -4.89
N THR A 323 25.28 -13.12 -5.00
CA THR A 323 25.75 -14.49 -4.76
C THR A 323 25.62 -14.93 -3.31
N ALA A 324 25.76 -13.99 -2.36
CA ALA A 324 25.61 -14.26 -0.93
C ALA A 324 24.15 -14.54 -0.60
N GLY A 325 23.22 -13.66 -0.98
CA GLY A 325 21.79 -13.86 -0.77
C GLY A 325 21.27 -15.13 -1.44
N ALA A 326 21.79 -15.47 -2.63
CA ALA A 326 21.45 -16.72 -3.30
C ALA A 326 21.98 -17.97 -2.58
N ALA A 327 23.14 -17.88 -1.91
CA ALA A 327 23.69 -18.98 -1.11
C ALA A 327 22.86 -19.19 0.17
N ASP A 328 22.52 -18.11 0.87
CA ASP A 328 21.70 -18.13 2.09
C ASP A 328 20.32 -18.73 1.81
N ALA A 329 19.67 -18.32 0.71
CA ALA A 329 18.38 -18.88 0.30
C ALA A 329 18.46 -20.39 0.01
N ARG A 330 19.53 -20.85 -0.67
CA ARG A 330 19.74 -22.29 -0.94
C ARG A 330 20.02 -23.07 0.35
N GLU A 331 20.67 -22.47 1.34
CA GLU A 331 20.85 -23.08 2.65
C GLU A 331 19.52 -23.22 3.40
N ALA A 332 18.70 -22.18 3.38
CA ALA A 332 17.36 -22.23 3.96
C ALA A 332 16.49 -23.33 3.32
N LEU A 333 16.57 -23.56 2.01
CA LEU A 333 15.91 -24.69 1.33
C LEU A 333 16.39 -26.03 1.87
N ARG A 334 17.71 -26.25 1.95
CA ARG A 334 18.27 -27.51 2.48
C ARG A 334 17.82 -27.79 3.91
N ASN A 335 17.77 -26.75 4.73
CA ASN A 335 17.30 -26.87 6.12
C ASN A 335 15.80 -27.22 6.17
N LEU A 336 14.99 -26.60 5.31
CA LEU A 336 13.56 -26.90 5.22
C LEU A 336 13.29 -28.33 4.74
N ASP A 337 14.07 -28.82 3.77
CA ASP A 337 13.99 -30.20 3.27
C ASP A 337 14.42 -31.21 4.34
N ALA A 338 15.40 -30.88 5.17
CA ALA A 338 15.85 -31.73 6.26
C ALA A 338 14.84 -31.84 7.43
N MET A 339 13.78 -31.02 7.44
CA MET A 339 12.67 -31.09 8.42
C MET A 339 11.60 -32.13 8.04
N SER A 340 11.70 -32.77 6.87
CA SER A 340 10.82 -33.87 6.44
C SER A 340 11.26 -35.23 7.00
#